data_AF-A0A847C755-F1
#
_entry.id   AF-A0A847C755-F1
#
_cell.length_a   1.000
_cell.length_b   1.000
_cell.length_c   1.000
_cell.angle_alpha   90.00
_cell.angle_beta   90.00
_cell.angle_gamma   90.00
#
_symmetry.space_group_name_H-M   'P 1'
#
loop_
_entity.id
_entity.type
_entity.pdbx_description
1 polymer ?
#
loop_
_entity_poly.entity_id
_entity_poly.type
_entity_poly.pdbx_seq_one_letter_code
_entity_poly.pdbx_strand_id
1 'polypeptide(L)' 'MKAEIIAVGTELLMGTSENTNALFLSRKLALMGYEVHHQSVVG' A
#
# COMPACT_ATOMS: atom_id res chain seq x y z
N MET A 1 -13.76 -7.92 -4.85
CA MET A 1 -13.92 -6.44 -5.01
C MET A 1 -12.55 -5.83 -5.30
N LYS A 2 -12.47 -4.63 -5.89
CA LYS A 2 -11.18 -3.96 -6.20
C LYS A 2 -10.80 -2.97 -5.09
N ALA A 3 -9.51 -2.88 -4.78
CA ALA A 3 -8.95 -1.96 -3.79
C ALA A 3 -7.70 -1.24 -4.33
N GLU A 4 -7.38 -0.10 -3.72
CA GLU A 4 -6.18 0.70 -3.98
C GLU A 4 -5.54 1.07 -2.63
N ILE A 5 -4.21 1.11 -2.60
CA ILE A 5 -3.44 1.53 -1.42
C ILE A 5 -2.69 2.83 -1.73
N ILE A 6 -2.99 3.89 -0.99
CA ILE A 6 -2.26 5.15 -1.04
C ILE A 6 -1.44 5.27 0.24
N ALA A 7 -0.12 5.17 0.13
CA ALA A 7 0.79 5.34 1.26
C ALA A 7 1.27 6.79 1.34
N VAL A 8 1.06 7.44 2.47
CA VAL A 8 1.43 8.84 2.68
C VAL A 8 2.68 8.91 3.56
N GLY A 9 3.69 9.63 3.10
CA GLY A 9 4.94 9.87 3.81
C GLY A 9 6.04 10.33 2.87
N THR A 10 6.65 11.48 3.15
CA THR A 10 7.78 12.00 2.37
C THR A 10 8.96 11.03 2.38
N GLU A 11 9.20 10.35 3.51
CA GLU A 11 10.22 9.33 3.68
C GLU A 11 9.99 8.07 2.82
N LEU A 12 8.72 7.72 2.59
CA LEU A 12 8.36 6.62 1.69
C LEU A 12 8.57 7.03 0.23
N LEU A 13 8.25 8.29 -0.10
CA LEU A 13 8.50 8.84 -1.43
C LEU A 13 10.00 8.98 -1.72
N MET A 14 10.78 9.38 -0.71
CA MET A 14 12.24 9.52 -0.79
C MET A 14 12.98 8.19 -0.67
N GLY A 15 12.31 7.09 -0.35
CA GLY A 15 12.91 5.77 -0.19
C GLY A 15 13.83 5.64 1.03
N THR A 16 13.73 6.55 2.00
CA THR A 16 14.48 6.47 3.26
C THR A 16 13.83 5.51 4.26
N SER A 17 12.57 5.12 4.01
CA SER A 17 11.82 4.10 4.73
C SER A 17 11.12 3.14 3.76
N GLU A 18 11.08 1.84 4.10
CA GLU A 18 10.39 0.80 3.33
C GLU A 18 8.87 0.86 3.56
N ASN A 19 8.06 0.73 2.49
CA ASN A 19 6.59 0.71 2.58
C ASN A 19 6.03 -0.67 2.97
N THR A 20 6.38 -1.16 4.15
CA THR A 20 5.91 -2.45 4.68
C THR A 20 4.41 -2.47 4.99
N ASN A 21 3.82 -1.30 5.22
CA ASN A 21 2.40 -1.13 5.51
C ASN A 21 1.53 -1.56 4.32
N ALA A 22 1.90 -1.15 3.10
CA ALA A 22 1.17 -1.58 1.90
C ALA A 22 1.22 -3.09 1.71
N LEU A 23 2.35 -3.73 1.99
CA LEU A 23 2.47 -5.20 1.94
C LEU A 23 1.55 -5.88 2.96
N PHE A 24 1.55 -5.40 4.22
CA PHE A 24 0.68 -5.93 5.27
C PHE A 24 -0.80 -5.79 4.89
N LEU A 25 -1.21 -4.60 4.45
CA LEU A 25 -2.59 -4.30 4.07
C LEU A 25 -3.02 -5.11 2.84
N SER A 26 -2.18 -5.23 1.82
CA SER A 26 -2.49 -6.01 0.62
C SER A 26 -2.77 -7.48 0.95
N ARG A 27 -1.97 -8.09 1.84
CA ARG A 27 -2.23 -9.46 2.33
C ARG A 27 -3.55 -9.57 3.08
N LYS A 28 -3.87 -8.59 3.95
CA LYS A 28 -5.14 -8.57 4.70
C LYS A 28 -6.34 -8.38 3.79
N LEU A 29 -6.24 -7.49 2.80
CA LEU A 29 -7.29 -7.26 1.81
C LEU A 29 -7.54 -8.50 0.95
N ALA A 30 -6.49 -9.20 0.53
CA ALA A 30 -6.61 -10.47 -0.19
C ALA A 30 -7.38 -11.52 0.61
N LEU A 31 -7.11 -11.65 1.91
CA LEU A 31 -7.85 -12.55 2.82
C LEU A 31 -9.34 -12.17 2.95
N MET A 32 -9.68 -10.89 2.76
CA MET A 32 -11.04 -10.38 2.78
C MET A 32 -11.72 -10.41 1.40
N GLY A 33 -11.07 -10.95 0.36
CA GLY A 33 -11.62 -11.03 -1.00
C GLY A 33 -11.50 -9.74 -1.82
N TYR A 34 -10.60 -8.85 -1.42
CA TYR A 34 -10.26 -7.63 -2.16
C TYR A 34 -8.93 -7.81 -2.91
N GLU A 35 -8.93 -7.46 -4.19
CA GLU A 35 -7.73 -7.44 -5.02
C GLU A 35 -7.20 -6.01 -5.11
N VAL A 36 -5.93 -5.81 -4.71
CA VAL A 36 -5.25 -4.52 -4.80
C VAL A 36 -4.67 -4.37 -6.20
N HIS A 37 -5.27 -3.53 -7.04
CA HIS A 37 -4.82 -3.31 -8.43
C HIS A 37 -3.82 -2.18 -8.57
N HIS A 38 -3.82 -1.22 -7.65
CA HIS A 38 -2.96 -0.06 -7.70
C HIS A 38 -2.41 0.27 -6.31
N GLN A 39 -1.16 0.72 -6.30
CA GLN A 39 -0.50 1.26 -5.12
C GLN A 39 0.23 2.52 -5.52
N SER A 40 0.04 3.59 -4.77
CA SER A 40 0.74 4.86 -4.95
C SER A 40 1.37 5.32 -3.64
N VAL A 41 2.41 6.14 -3.75
CA VAL A 41 3.06 6.80 -2.62
C VAL A 41 2.95 8.31 -2.82
N VAL A 42 2.52 9.02 -1.79
CA VAL A 42 2.36 10.47 -1.79
C VAL A 42 3.28 11.04 -0.70
N GLY A 43 4.10 12.02 -1.08
CA GLY A 43 5.07 12.67 -0.18
C GLY A 43 4.50 13.87 0.55
#